data_AF-A0A1F6DJ77-F1
#
_entry.id   AF-A0A1F6DJ77-F1
#
_cell.length_a   1.000
_cell.length_b   1.000
_cell.length_c   1.000
_cell.angle_alpha   90.00
_cell.angle_beta   90.00
_cell.angle_gamma   90.00
#
_symmetry.space_group_name_H-M   'P 1'
#
loop_
_entity.id
_entity.type
_entity.pdbx_description
1 polymer ?
#
loop_
_entity_poly.entity_id
_entity_poly.type
_entity_poly.pdbx_seq_one_letter_code
_entity_poly.pdbx_strand_id
1 'polypeptide(L)'
;MLKESFAAERAWRSGPGIADGEDIEKGVLGAPVLKPREKMPEEYMAYKDAVAWVREHQPDAFSRSKLIKNLRTRVAELCTNIDEPVKFYTAVGTPLDIYHGVDAFFAQGHKIATVDLSMKEKENYKADVLMTVAFDSNGEPVSTERALQMTAEAIADTLNRA
;
A
#
# COMPACT_ATOMS: atom_id res chain seq x y z
N MET A 1 -7.12 3.68 38.38
CA MET A 1 -7.50 3.78 36.97
C MET A 1 -6.26 3.43 36.17
N LEU A 2 -6.05 2.13 35.90
CA LEU A 2 -4.89 1.63 35.16
C LEU A 2 -5.10 2.00 33.67
N LYS A 3 -4.16 2.77 33.12
CA LYS A 3 -3.99 2.88 31.67
C LYS A 3 -3.22 1.65 31.23
N GLU A 4 -3.91 0.66 30.69
CA GLU A 4 -3.27 -0.47 30.02
C GLU A 4 -2.52 0.05 28.79
N SER A 5 -1.20 -0.06 28.83
CA SER A 5 -0.33 0.24 27.71
C SER A 5 -0.47 -0.87 26.67
N PHE A 6 -1.23 -0.63 25.60
CA PHE A 6 -1.28 -1.47 24.39
C PHE A 6 0.02 -1.42 23.56
N ALA A 7 1.15 -1.02 24.15
CA ALA A 7 2.44 -0.86 23.48
C ALA A 7 3.36 -2.10 23.60
N ALA A 8 2.83 -3.22 24.11
CA ALA A 8 3.64 -4.38 24.46
C ALA A 8 3.25 -5.64 23.68
N GLU A 9 3.18 -5.60 22.34
CA GLU A 9 3.06 -6.86 21.58
C GLU A 9 3.41 -6.84 20.07
N ARG A 10 4.38 -6.04 19.60
CA ARG A 10 4.94 -6.21 18.23
C ARG A 10 6.46 -5.94 18.15
N ALA A 11 7.23 -6.51 19.07
CA ALA A 11 8.67 -6.59 18.90
C ALA A 11 9.01 -7.70 17.88
N TRP A 12 8.74 -7.45 16.59
CA TRP A 12 9.39 -8.19 15.51
C TRP A 12 10.88 -7.86 15.58
N ARG A 13 11.67 -8.82 16.05
CA ARG A 13 13.13 -8.66 16.15
C ARG A 13 13.73 -8.68 14.75
N SER A 14 14.13 -7.50 14.27
CA SER A 14 14.96 -7.29 13.10
C SER A 14 16.29 -8.04 13.30
N GLY A 15 16.58 -9.01 12.43
CA GLY A 15 17.92 -9.58 12.33
C GLY A 15 18.90 -8.56 11.73
N PRO A 16 20.21 -8.70 11.96
CA PRO A 16 21.19 -7.75 11.45
C PRO A 16 21.14 -7.69 9.92
N GLY A 17 20.76 -6.54 9.37
CA GLY A 17 20.70 -6.27 7.93
C GLY A 17 19.30 -6.24 7.29
N ILE A 18 18.22 -6.45 8.06
CA ILE A 18 16.84 -6.31 7.57
C ILE A 18 16.29 -4.97 8.04
N ALA A 19 15.97 -4.08 7.11
CA ALA A 19 15.29 -2.81 7.38
C ALA A 19 13.94 -3.08 8.07
N ASP A 20 13.49 -2.18 8.94
CA ASP A 20 12.22 -2.34 9.65
C ASP A 20 11.05 -2.42 8.65
N GLY A 21 9.93 -3.07 9.01
CA GLY A 21 8.82 -3.34 8.09
C GLY A 21 8.29 -2.08 7.37
N GLU A 22 8.25 -0.95 8.08
CA GLU A 22 7.82 0.34 7.53
C GLU A 22 8.81 0.89 6.48
N ASP A 23 10.12 0.64 6.64
CA ASP A 23 11.15 1.08 5.68
C ASP A 23 11.06 0.30 4.37
N ILE A 24 10.68 -0.98 4.46
CA ILE A 24 10.40 -1.85 3.29
C ILE A 24 9.20 -1.32 2.52
N GLU A 25 8.09 -1.05 3.20
CA GLU A 25 6.88 -0.54 2.57
C GLU A 25 7.12 0.82 1.89
N LYS A 26 7.83 1.74 2.55
CA LYS A 26 8.22 3.02 1.94
C LYS A 26 9.14 2.83 0.73
N GLY A 27 10.06 1.87 0.77
CA GLY A 27 10.94 1.56 -0.35
C GLY A 27 10.18 1.02 -1.57
N VAL A 28 9.12 0.24 -1.35
CA VAL A 28 8.34 -0.38 -2.44
C VAL A 28 7.23 0.55 -2.95
N LEU A 29 6.42 1.08 -2.04
CA LEU A 29 5.18 1.81 -2.32
C LEU A 29 5.40 3.33 -2.39
N GLY A 30 6.49 3.81 -1.79
CA GLY A 30 6.77 5.24 -1.62
C GLY A 30 6.14 5.78 -0.33
N ALA A 31 6.58 6.99 0.06
CA ALA A 31 6.05 7.70 1.21
C ALA A 31 5.08 8.82 0.78
N PRO A 32 4.06 9.13 1.60
CA PRO A 32 3.18 10.27 1.39
C PRO A 32 3.97 11.59 1.47
N VAL A 33 3.47 12.62 0.77
CA VAL A 33 4.08 13.96 0.76
C VAL A 33 3.20 14.93 1.52
N LEU A 34 3.75 15.57 2.54
CA LEU A 34 3.09 16.62 3.30
C LEU A 34 3.40 17.98 2.70
N LYS A 35 2.42 18.88 2.73
CA LYS A 35 2.70 20.28 2.38
C LYS A 35 3.57 20.92 3.47
N PRO A 36 4.35 21.96 3.13
CA PRO A 36 5.13 22.68 4.13
C PRO A 36 4.24 23.16 5.29
N ARG A 37 4.64 22.84 6.54
CA ARG A 37 3.93 23.16 7.80
C ARG A 37 2.65 22.36 8.08
N GLU A 38 2.27 21.45 7.20
CA GLU A 38 1.21 20.49 7.48
C GLU A 38 1.73 19.40 8.43
N LYS A 39 0.87 18.96 9.34
CA LYS A 39 1.18 17.92 10.32
C LYS A 39 0.34 16.68 10.07
N MET A 40 0.84 15.53 10.54
CA MET A 40 0.02 14.33 10.60
C MET A 40 -1.17 14.50 11.54
N PRO A 41 -2.37 14.03 11.13
CA PRO A 41 -3.50 13.93 12.03
C PRO A 41 -3.13 13.05 13.24
N GLU A 42 -3.25 13.61 14.43
CA GLU A 42 -2.95 12.92 15.70
C GLU A 42 -4.17 12.13 16.23
N GLU A 43 -5.36 12.38 15.69
CA GLU A 43 -6.61 11.75 16.08
C GLU A 43 -7.06 10.70 15.05
N TYR A 44 -7.91 9.77 15.51
CA TYR A 44 -8.54 8.78 14.65
C TYR A 44 -9.30 9.44 13.50
N MET A 45 -9.02 8.98 12.29
CA MET A 45 -9.68 9.45 11.07
C MET A 45 -10.58 8.35 10.50
N ALA A 46 -11.84 8.67 10.21
CA ALA A 46 -12.77 7.72 9.60
C ALA A 46 -12.25 7.27 8.23
N TYR A 47 -12.54 6.02 7.84
CA TYR A 47 -12.00 5.39 6.63
C TYR A 47 -12.14 6.26 5.37
N LYS A 48 -13.33 6.81 5.15
CA LYS A 48 -13.61 7.65 3.97
C LYS A 48 -12.75 8.92 3.93
N ASP A 49 -12.56 9.54 5.08
CA ASP A 49 -11.75 10.75 5.21
C ASP A 49 -10.26 10.41 5.08
N ALA A 50 -9.83 9.26 5.60
CA ALA A 50 -8.47 8.76 5.43
C ALA A 50 -8.13 8.47 3.96
N VAL A 51 -9.06 7.86 3.21
CA VAL A 51 -8.91 7.68 1.75
C VAL A 51 -8.81 9.02 1.02
N ALA A 52 -9.66 9.99 1.37
CA ALA A 52 -9.61 11.33 0.77
C ALA A 52 -8.27 12.01 1.07
N TRP A 53 -7.82 11.93 2.31
CA TRP A 53 -6.54 12.45 2.76
C TRP A 53 -5.37 11.84 1.96
N VAL A 54 -5.34 10.51 1.79
CA VAL A 54 -4.31 9.83 1.01
C VAL A 54 -4.28 10.32 -0.44
N ARG A 55 -5.45 10.54 -1.07
CA ARG A 55 -5.52 11.03 -2.46
C ARG A 55 -4.87 12.39 -2.65
N GLU A 56 -4.87 13.23 -1.62
CA GLU A 56 -4.30 14.59 -1.66
C GLU A 56 -2.80 14.63 -1.36
N HIS A 57 -2.25 13.59 -0.73
CA HIS A 57 -0.89 13.56 -0.19
C HIS A 57 -0.01 12.52 -0.86
N GLN A 58 -0.13 12.39 -2.19
CA GLN A 58 0.64 11.43 -2.96
C GLN A 58 2.03 11.95 -3.32
N PRO A 59 3.06 11.07 -3.32
CA PRO A 59 4.34 11.40 -3.91
C PRO A 59 4.23 11.57 -5.42
N ASP A 60 5.26 12.18 -6.00
CA ASP A 60 5.39 12.30 -7.45
C ASP A 60 5.26 10.93 -8.12
N ALA A 61 4.44 10.83 -9.16
CA ALA A 61 4.21 9.56 -9.85
C ALA A 61 5.49 8.99 -10.48
N PHE A 62 6.46 9.87 -10.82
CA PHE A 62 7.74 9.45 -11.38
C PHE A 62 8.68 8.83 -10.33
N SER A 63 8.52 9.13 -9.04
CA SER A 63 9.36 8.56 -7.98
C SER A 63 8.97 7.12 -7.59
N ARG A 64 7.85 6.60 -8.12
CA ARG A 64 7.38 5.25 -7.84
C ARG A 64 8.36 4.17 -8.34
N SER A 65 8.44 3.08 -7.58
CA SER A 65 9.26 1.92 -7.93
C SER A 65 8.83 1.31 -9.28
N LYS A 66 9.77 0.66 -9.97
CA LYS A 66 9.50 -0.02 -11.24
C LYS A 66 8.44 -1.12 -11.07
N LEU A 67 8.46 -1.81 -9.94
CA LEU A 67 7.51 -2.85 -9.58
C LEU A 67 6.07 -2.31 -9.59
N ILE A 68 5.82 -1.19 -8.91
CA ILE A 68 4.48 -0.57 -8.83
C ILE A 68 4.05 0.02 -10.17
N LYS A 69 4.97 0.61 -10.95
CA LYS A 69 4.69 1.08 -12.31
C LYS A 69 4.22 -0.09 -13.20
N ASN A 70 4.94 -1.21 -13.16
CA ASN A 70 4.60 -2.42 -13.92
C ASN A 70 3.26 -3.02 -13.47
N LEU A 71 3.03 -3.13 -12.15
CA LEU A 71 1.77 -3.63 -11.60
C LEU A 71 0.59 -2.78 -12.07
N ARG A 72 0.69 -1.45 -11.98
CA ARG A 72 -0.36 -0.53 -12.44
C ARG A 72 -0.67 -0.69 -13.93
N THR A 73 0.34 -0.86 -14.78
CA THR A 73 0.13 -1.10 -16.22
C THR A 73 -0.68 -2.38 -16.43
N ARG A 74 -0.31 -3.49 -15.77
CA ARG A 74 -1.04 -4.76 -15.90
C ARG A 74 -2.47 -4.66 -15.38
N VAL A 75 -2.70 -4.01 -14.25
CA VAL A 75 -4.05 -3.77 -13.74
C VAL A 75 -4.87 -2.99 -14.76
N ALA A 76 -4.30 -1.93 -15.35
CA ALA A 76 -4.98 -1.13 -16.36
C ALA A 76 -5.35 -1.92 -17.62
N GLU A 77 -4.50 -2.87 -18.04
CA GLU A 77 -4.77 -3.77 -19.17
C GLU A 77 -5.90 -4.77 -18.88
N LEU A 78 -6.16 -5.09 -17.61
CA LEU A 78 -7.18 -6.05 -17.17
C LEU A 78 -8.51 -5.40 -16.76
N CYS A 79 -8.53 -4.09 -16.50
CA CYS A 79 -9.74 -3.35 -16.18
C CYS A 79 -10.64 -3.19 -17.41
N THR A 80 -11.95 -3.39 -17.24
CA THR A 80 -12.91 -3.30 -18.36
C THR A 80 -13.34 -1.87 -18.66
N ASN A 81 -13.24 -0.95 -17.69
CA ASN A 81 -13.58 0.46 -17.89
C ASN A 81 -12.39 1.19 -18.53
N ILE A 82 -12.50 1.54 -19.81
CA ILE A 82 -11.43 2.23 -20.56
C ILE A 82 -11.47 3.76 -20.40
N ASP A 83 -12.58 4.32 -19.93
CA ASP A 83 -12.77 5.77 -19.84
C ASP A 83 -12.15 6.35 -18.56
N GLU A 84 -11.91 5.52 -17.56
CA GLU A 84 -11.32 5.93 -16.28
C GLU A 84 -9.91 5.33 -16.11
N PRO A 85 -8.88 6.15 -15.89
CA PRO A 85 -7.53 5.62 -15.71
C PRO A 85 -7.36 4.97 -14.35
N VAL A 86 -6.65 3.83 -14.32
CA VAL A 86 -6.20 3.20 -13.07
C VAL A 86 -5.09 4.03 -12.44
N LYS A 87 -5.31 4.41 -11.18
CA LYS A 87 -4.39 5.16 -10.33
C LYS A 87 -3.94 4.29 -9.16
N PHE A 88 -2.70 4.50 -8.72
CA PHE A 88 -2.13 3.90 -7.53
C PHE A 88 -1.93 4.97 -6.47
N TYR A 89 -2.18 4.62 -5.21
CA TYR A 89 -2.03 5.47 -4.05
C TYR A 89 -1.28 4.72 -2.94
N THR A 90 -0.17 5.27 -2.47
CA THR A 90 0.49 4.78 -1.25
C THR A 90 -0.19 5.37 -0.02
N ALA A 91 -0.42 4.55 0.99
CA ALA A 91 -0.99 4.90 2.27
C ALA A 91 -0.01 4.67 3.44
N VAL A 92 1.21 4.22 3.17
CA VAL A 92 2.25 3.96 4.18
C VAL A 92 2.48 5.18 5.08
N GLY A 93 2.35 5.01 6.40
CA GLY A 93 2.50 6.07 7.39
C GLY A 93 1.40 7.13 7.38
N THR A 94 0.30 6.92 6.67
CA THR A 94 -0.87 7.81 6.64
C THR A 94 -1.92 7.37 7.65
N PRO A 95 -2.96 8.18 7.95
CA PRO A 95 -4.08 7.73 8.77
C PRO A 95 -4.79 6.47 8.24
N LEU A 96 -4.74 6.22 6.92
CA LEU A 96 -5.34 5.03 6.32
C LEU A 96 -4.58 3.75 6.71
N ASP A 97 -3.25 3.83 6.73
CA ASP A 97 -2.39 2.75 7.24
C ASP A 97 -2.54 2.63 8.77
N ILE A 98 -2.26 3.70 9.51
CA ILE A 98 -2.18 3.69 10.99
C ILE A 98 -3.49 3.19 11.64
N TYR A 99 -4.64 3.63 11.14
CA TYR A 99 -5.93 3.33 11.77
C TYR A 99 -6.70 2.18 11.10
N HIS A 100 -6.45 1.90 9.81
CA HIS A 100 -7.23 0.90 9.06
C HIS A 100 -6.38 -0.27 8.54
N GLY A 101 -5.05 -0.19 8.59
CA GLY A 101 -4.12 -1.25 8.21
C GLY A 101 -4.10 -1.51 6.71
N VAL A 102 -4.13 -0.44 5.92
CA VAL A 102 -4.06 -0.48 4.45
C VAL A 102 -2.81 0.26 4.00
N ASP A 103 -1.89 -0.45 3.36
CA ASP A 103 -0.58 0.11 2.96
C ASP A 103 -0.67 0.88 1.64
N ALA A 104 -1.58 0.48 0.75
CA ALA A 104 -1.84 1.14 -0.51
C ALA A 104 -3.23 0.82 -1.06
N PHE A 105 -3.63 1.51 -2.12
CA PHE A 105 -4.78 1.10 -2.92
C PHE A 105 -4.67 1.51 -4.37
N PHE A 106 -5.36 0.76 -5.23
CA PHE A 106 -5.65 1.12 -6.61
C PHE A 106 -7.05 1.71 -6.70
N ALA A 107 -7.23 2.69 -7.57
CA ALA A 107 -8.54 3.27 -7.83
C ALA A 107 -8.80 3.46 -9.33
N GLN A 108 -10.04 3.22 -9.72
CA GLN A 108 -10.60 3.54 -11.03
C GLN A 108 -11.94 4.23 -10.80
N GLY A 109 -11.97 5.55 -11.01
CA GLY A 109 -13.10 6.39 -10.62
C GLY A 109 -13.37 6.37 -9.11
N HIS A 110 -14.56 5.90 -8.74
CA HIS A 110 -15.00 5.77 -7.34
C HIS A 110 -14.65 4.42 -6.72
N LYS A 111 -14.23 3.45 -7.53
CA LYS A 111 -13.91 2.09 -7.11
C LYS A 111 -12.50 2.01 -6.54
N ILE A 112 -12.33 1.23 -5.49
CA ILE A 112 -11.07 1.07 -4.77
C ILE A 112 -10.79 -0.42 -4.55
N ALA A 113 -9.54 -0.81 -4.77
CA ALA A 113 -8.99 -2.10 -4.36
C ALA A 113 -7.80 -1.84 -3.44
N THR A 114 -7.95 -2.20 -2.17
CA THR A 114 -6.91 -2.03 -1.14
C THR A 114 -5.86 -3.12 -1.22
N VAL A 115 -4.61 -2.76 -0.93
CA VAL A 115 -3.45 -3.63 -1.01
C VAL A 115 -2.68 -3.55 0.31
N ASP A 116 -2.35 -4.73 0.82
CA ASP A 116 -1.42 -4.91 1.94
C ASP A 116 -0.15 -5.57 1.39
N LEU A 117 1.01 -5.03 1.74
CA LEU A 117 2.32 -5.50 1.33
C LEU A 117 2.87 -6.43 2.39
N SER A 118 3.43 -7.56 1.98
CA SER A 118 4.15 -8.42 2.90
C SER A 118 5.38 -9.07 2.28
N MET A 119 6.38 -9.35 3.12
CA MET A 119 7.54 -10.15 2.72
C MET A 119 7.29 -11.65 2.79
N LYS A 120 6.18 -12.07 3.39
CA LYS A 120 5.81 -13.48 3.55
C LYS A 120 4.33 -13.64 3.32
N GLU A 121 3.91 -14.81 2.85
CA GLU A 121 2.50 -15.16 2.86
C GLU A 121 2.00 -15.13 4.31
N LYS A 122 0.80 -14.57 4.51
CA LYS A 122 0.11 -14.53 5.79
C LYS A 122 -1.35 -14.92 5.59
N GLU A 123 -1.87 -15.72 6.52
CA GLU A 123 -3.24 -16.24 6.43
C GLU A 123 -4.32 -15.17 6.68
N ASN A 124 -3.97 -14.07 7.36
CA ASN A 124 -4.89 -13.01 7.71
C ASN A 124 -4.36 -11.65 7.26
N TYR A 125 -5.13 -10.96 6.42
CA TYR A 125 -4.92 -9.57 6.02
C TYR A 125 -6.28 -8.87 5.87
N LYS A 126 -6.33 -7.55 6.09
CA LYS A 126 -7.58 -6.77 6.05
C LYS A 126 -7.89 -6.17 4.67
N ALA A 127 -6.87 -6.05 3.82
CA ALA A 127 -7.00 -5.51 2.48
C ALA A 127 -7.70 -6.50 1.53
N ASP A 128 -8.12 -6.00 0.37
CA ASP A 128 -8.71 -6.83 -0.70
C ASP A 128 -7.66 -7.78 -1.30
N VAL A 129 -6.41 -7.32 -1.40
CA VAL A 129 -5.32 -8.05 -2.03
C VAL A 129 -4.05 -8.01 -1.17
N LEU A 130 -3.42 -9.17 -0.98
CA LEU A 130 -2.09 -9.29 -0.40
C LEU A 130 -1.04 -9.32 -1.53
N MET A 131 -0.10 -8.39 -1.51
CA MET A 131 1.04 -8.35 -2.43
C MET A 131 2.28 -8.87 -1.72
N THR A 132 2.82 -10.00 -2.19
CA THR A 132 4.08 -10.54 -1.65
C THR A 132 5.28 -10.01 -2.44
N VAL A 133 6.26 -9.45 -1.75
CA VAL A 133 7.50 -8.94 -2.36
C VAL A 133 8.74 -9.54 -1.71
N ALA A 134 9.80 -9.67 -2.49
CA ALA A 134 11.15 -9.98 -2.04
C ALA A 134 12.09 -8.85 -2.44
N PHE A 135 13.32 -8.88 -1.94
CA PHE A 135 14.38 -7.96 -2.35
C PHE A 135 15.49 -8.73 -3.04
N ASP A 136 16.04 -8.17 -4.12
CA ASP A 136 17.21 -8.71 -4.79
C ASP A 136 18.50 -8.35 -4.03
N SER A 137 19.65 -8.80 -4.55
CA SER A 137 20.96 -8.51 -3.95
C SER A 137 21.35 -7.02 -3.94
N ASN A 138 20.65 -6.19 -4.72
CA ASN A 138 20.86 -4.75 -4.80
C ASN A 138 19.91 -3.98 -3.87
N GLY A 139 19.02 -4.69 -3.15
CA GLY A 139 18.00 -4.06 -2.31
C GLY A 139 16.82 -3.51 -3.10
N GLU A 140 16.64 -3.91 -4.36
CA GLU A 140 15.49 -3.51 -5.18
C GLU A 140 14.31 -4.47 -4.93
N PRO A 141 13.07 -3.95 -4.82
CA PRO A 141 11.90 -4.78 -4.63
C PRO A 141 11.58 -5.55 -5.90
N VAL A 142 11.48 -6.88 -5.77
CA VAL A 142 11.18 -7.81 -6.85
C VAL A 142 10.00 -8.70 -6.48
N SER A 143 9.24 -9.06 -7.50
CA SER A 143 8.21 -10.09 -7.43
C SER A 143 8.42 -11.05 -8.59
N THR A 144 8.03 -12.31 -8.41
CA THR A 144 7.94 -13.22 -9.56
C THR A 144 6.88 -12.72 -10.53
N GLU A 145 7.07 -13.00 -11.83
CA GLU A 145 6.10 -12.67 -12.88
C GLU A 145 4.71 -13.24 -12.58
N ARG A 146 4.66 -14.49 -12.08
CA ARG A 146 3.41 -15.16 -11.68
C ARG A 146 2.72 -14.43 -10.53
N ALA A 147 3.45 -14.09 -9.47
CA ALA A 147 2.88 -13.39 -8.32
C ALA A 147 2.40 -11.99 -8.70
N LEU A 148 3.15 -11.28 -9.56
CA LEU A 148 2.76 -9.96 -10.06
C LEU A 148 1.48 -10.04 -10.91
N GLN A 149 1.38 -11.06 -11.77
CA GLN A 149 0.19 -11.30 -12.59
C GLN A 149 -1.04 -11.64 -11.73
N MET A 150 -0.91 -12.55 -10.77
CA MET A 150 -2.00 -12.90 -9.85
C MET A 150 -2.46 -11.71 -9.02
N THR A 151 -1.52 -10.87 -8.57
CA THR A 151 -1.82 -9.62 -7.86
C THR A 151 -2.60 -8.67 -8.77
N ALA A 152 -2.18 -8.50 -10.03
CA ALA A 152 -2.86 -7.64 -10.99
C ALA A 152 -4.30 -8.11 -11.29
N GLU A 153 -4.49 -9.42 -11.48
CA GLU A 153 -5.80 -10.03 -11.69
C GLU A 153 -6.73 -9.81 -10.49
N ALA A 154 -6.25 -10.04 -9.27
CA ALA A 154 -7.05 -9.83 -8.06
C ALA A 154 -7.48 -8.36 -7.89
N ILE A 155 -6.58 -7.41 -8.18
CA ILE A 155 -6.89 -5.98 -8.14
C ILE A 155 -7.93 -5.64 -9.22
N ALA A 156 -7.71 -6.09 -10.46
CA ALA A 156 -8.61 -5.80 -11.58
C ALA A 156 -9.99 -6.41 -11.35
N ASP A 157 -10.08 -7.63 -10.84
CA ASP A 157 -11.34 -8.27 -10.45
C ASP A 157 -12.11 -7.44 -9.43
N THR A 158 -11.41 -6.90 -8.44
CA THR A 158 -12.02 -6.02 -7.42
C THR A 158 -12.55 -4.73 -8.05
N LEU A 159 -11.75 -4.08 -8.90
CA LEU A 159 -12.14 -2.85 -9.61
C LEU A 159 -13.25 -3.07 -10.64
N ASN A 160 -13.33 -4.24 -11.26
CA ASN A 160 -14.37 -4.56 -12.24
C ASN A 160 -15.73 -4.83 -11.55
N ARG A 161 -15.73 -5.35 -10.31
CA ARG A 161 -16.95 -5.71 -9.55
C ARG A 161 -17.53 -4.59 -8.70
N ALA A 162 -16.68 -3.69 -8.18
CA ALA A 162 -17.10 -2.55 -7.35
C ALA A 162 -18.02 -1.58 -8.13
#